data_AF-A0ABD2NI73-F1
#
_entry.id   AF-A0ABD2NI73-F1
#
_cell.length_a   1.000
_cell.length_b   1.000
_cell.length_c   1.000
_cell.angle_alpha   90.00
_cell.angle_beta   90.00
_cell.angle_gamma   90.00
#
_symmetry.space_group_name_H-M   'P 1'
#
loop_
_entity.id
_entity.type
_entity.pdbx_description
1 polymer ?
#
loop_
_entity_poly.entity_id
_entity_poly.type
_entity_poly.pdbx_seq_one_letter_code
_entity_poly.pdbx_strand_id
1 'polypeptide(L)'
;PRSEGPVSFADDASVIFADTSWKMLRVHVEYDLSILLDWFAVNMLTVNIEKTFFVPFGIRSSSLPEYDNLGVGSENQENRLVVKRVNNIIYHGVLPNKNMRFPTDQLYEKAKVLDIRQMYYLNLAIDVIRWGGEELKKIDHNYQTHKNCPFLIPRITSSKGHKSRSYMVARVFNSLLGDLKKIVHPTKMKKRLGKRMISSKRSILEVYLESDIDIPHDL
;
A
#
# COMPACT_ATOMS: atom_id res chain seq x y z
N PRO A 1 -24.57 -19.72 -25.25
CA PRO A 1 -23.57 -19.88 -24.16
C PRO A 1 -22.38 -18.94 -24.39
N ARG A 2 -22.30 -17.84 -23.64
CA ARG A 2 -21.16 -16.91 -23.72
C ARG A 2 -19.92 -17.65 -23.22
N SER A 3 -18.88 -17.72 -24.06
CA SER A 3 -17.56 -18.18 -23.64
C SER A 3 -17.04 -17.19 -22.60
N GLU A 4 -17.07 -17.56 -21.32
CA GLU A 4 -16.35 -16.85 -20.28
C GLU A 4 -14.86 -16.98 -20.61
N GLY A 5 -14.24 -15.84 -20.92
CA GLY A 5 -12.80 -15.80 -21.20
C GLY A 5 -11.99 -16.28 -20.00
N PRO A 6 -10.70 -16.58 -20.19
CA PRO A 6 -9.85 -17.03 -19.10
C PRO A 6 -9.83 -15.99 -17.97
N VAL A 7 -10.30 -16.39 -16.79
CA VAL A 7 -10.19 -15.61 -15.55
C VAL A 7 -8.81 -15.89 -14.97
N SER A 8 -7.92 -14.89 -15.00
CA SER A 8 -6.61 -14.95 -14.36
C SER A 8 -6.72 -14.44 -12.93
N PHE A 9 -6.30 -15.26 -11.97
CA PHE A 9 -6.09 -14.87 -10.58
C PHE A 9 -4.64 -14.40 -10.39
N ALA A 10 -4.36 -13.63 -9.34
CA ALA A 10 -3.00 -13.23 -9.02
C ALA A 10 -2.15 -14.46 -8.65
N ASP A 11 -0.92 -14.54 -9.16
CA ASP A 11 -0.05 -15.73 -9.02
C ASP A 11 0.57 -15.89 -7.62
N ASP A 12 0.70 -14.80 -6.86
CA ASP A 12 1.32 -14.80 -5.52
C ASP A 12 0.29 -14.49 -4.43
N ALA A 13 0.27 -15.32 -3.38
CA ALA A 13 -0.59 -15.15 -2.20
C ALA A 13 0.24 -15.14 -0.91
N SER A 14 -0.20 -14.38 0.08
CA SER A 14 0.39 -14.35 1.42
C SER A 14 -0.70 -14.50 2.48
N VAL A 15 -0.47 -15.36 3.45
CA VAL A 15 -1.36 -15.56 4.60
C VAL A 15 -0.61 -15.19 5.88
N ILE A 16 -1.25 -14.46 6.77
CA ILE A 16 -0.68 -14.00 8.04
C ILE A 16 -1.37 -14.74 9.18
N PHE A 17 -0.56 -15.32 10.06
CA PHE A 17 -1.01 -16.03 11.26
C PHE A 17 -0.47 -15.36 12.51
N ALA A 18 -1.21 -15.44 13.61
CA ALA A 18 -0.83 -14.91 14.90
C ALA A 18 -1.32 -15.81 16.02
N ASP A 19 -0.50 -15.98 17.05
CA ASP A 19 -0.83 -16.76 18.25
C ASP A 19 -0.07 -16.21 19.46
N THR A 20 -0.45 -16.67 20.64
CA THR A 20 0.15 -16.40 21.94
C THR A 20 1.56 -16.98 22.10
N SER A 21 1.90 -18.06 21.39
CA SER A 21 3.23 -18.68 21.46
C SER A 21 3.64 -19.32 20.13
N TRP A 22 4.94 -19.42 19.88
CA TRP A 22 5.47 -20.06 18.67
C TRP A 22 5.10 -21.54 18.54
N LYS A 23 4.93 -22.23 19.68
CA LYS A 23 4.53 -23.63 19.72
C LYS A 23 3.09 -23.80 19.24
N MET A 24 2.17 -22.98 19.76
CA MET A 24 0.77 -22.99 19.33
C MET A 24 0.63 -22.50 17.88
N LEU A 25 1.34 -21.42 17.53
CA LEU A 25 1.35 -20.89 16.17
C LEU A 25 1.74 -21.96 15.16
N ARG A 26 2.78 -22.75 15.45
CA ARG A 26 3.20 -23.84 14.56
C ARG A 26 2.09 -24.84 14.32
N VAL A 27 1.44 -25.32 15.38
CA VAL A 27 0.36 -26.30 15.29
C VAL A 27 -0.81 -25.76 14.46
N HIS A 28 -1.24 -24.53 14.73
CA HIS A 28 -2.33 -23.90 13.97
C HIS A 28 -1.97 -23.63 12.51
N VAL A 29 -0.76 -23.13 12.23
CA VAL A 29 -0.30 -22.87 10.86
C VAL A 29 -0.22 -24.17 10.05
N GLU A 30 0.35 -25.24 10.62
CA GLU A 30 0.45 -26.54 9.93
C GLU A 30 -0.93 -27.13 9.63
N TYR A 31 -1.88 -27.00 10.56
CA TYR A 31 -3.27 -27.41 10.39
C TYR A 31 -4.00 -26.58 9.34
N ASP A 32 -3.95 -25.26 9.42
CA ASP A 32 -4.66 -24.37 8.51
C ASP A 32 -4.09 -24.45 7.09
N LEU A 33 -2.77 -24.59 6.94
CA LEU A 33 -2.15 -24.82 5.64
C LEU A 33 -2.61 -26.14 5.02
N SER A 34 -2.87 -27.18 5.81
CA SER A 34 -3.39 -28.45 5.30
C SER A 34 -4.77 -28.26 4.67
N ILE A 35 -5.66 -27.51 5.35
CA ILE A 35 -6.99 -27.18 4.85
C ILE A 35 -6.91 -26.31 3.59
N LEU A 36 -6.01 -25.32 3.57
CA LEU A 36 -5.82 -24.46 2.41
C LEU A 36 -5.35 -25.23 1.18
N LEU A 37 -4.39 -26.15 1.35
CA LEU A 37 -3.91 -26.98 0.26
C LEU A 37 -5.02 -27.92 -0.27
N ASP A 38 -5.82 -28.51 0.61
CA ASP A 38 -6.96 -29.33 0.22
C ASP A 38 -7.98 -28.50 -0.57
N TRP A 39 -8.27 -27.27 -0.11
CA TRP A 39 -9.14 -26.34 -0.82
C TRP A 39 -8.59 -25.98 -2.20
N PHE A 40 -7.30 -25.68 -2.33
CA PHE A 40 -6.67 -25.41 -3.63
C PHE A 40 -6.79 -26.62 -4.57
N ALA A 41 -6.53 -27.83 -4.06
CA ALA A 41 -6.63 -29.06 -4.84
C ALA A 41 -8.05 -29.30 -5.38
N VAL A 42 -9.09 -29.10 -4.54
CA VAL A 42 -10.50 -29.19 -4.96
C VAL A 42 -10.85 -28.16 -6.04
N ASN A 43 -10.20 -26.99 -6.02
CA ASN A 43 -10.39 -25.94 -7.02
C ASN A 43 -9.44 -26.05 -8.23
N MET A 44 -8.77 -27.20 -8.42
CA MET A 44 -7.81 -27.45 -9.50
C MET A 44 -6.64 -26.45 -9.54
N LEU A 45 -6.28 -25.89 -8.38
CA LEU A 45 -5.13 -25.03 -8.18
C LEU A 45 -4.00 -25.86 -7.54
N THR A 46 -2.81 -25.80 -8.14
CA THR A 46 -1.62 -26.47 -7.59
C THR A 46 -0.69 -25.44 -6.96
N VAL A 47 -0.42 -25.59 -5.67
CA VAL A 47 0.54 -24.73 -4.96
C VAL A 47 1.95 -25.26 -5.22
N ASN A 48 2.86 -24.37 -5.63
CA ASN A 48 4.28 -24.70 -5.76
C ASN A 48 4.97 -24.64 -4.39
N ILE A 49 5.02 -25.77 -3.70
CA ILE A 49 5.62 -25.87 -2.35
C ILE A 49 7.10 -25.46 -2.33
N GLU A 50 7.87 -25.70 -3.40
CA GLU A 50 9.27 -25.28 -3.48
C GLU A 50 9.44 -23.75 -3.44
N LYS A 51 8.39 -23.02 -3.86
CA LYS A 51 8.33 -21.55 -3.83
C LYS A 51 7.53 -21.00 -2.65
N THR A 52 6.94 -21.87 -1.83
CA THR A 52 6.22 -21.48 -0.63
C THR A 52 7.20 -21.39 0.55
N PHE A 53 7.27 -20.22 1.17
CA PHE A 53 8.15 -19.96 2.30
C PHE A 53 7.37 -19.32 3.44
N PHE A 54 7.86 -19.47 4.67
CA PHE A 54 7.36 -18.71 5.81
C PHE A 54 8.42 -17.78 6.37
N VAL A 55 7.97 -16.65 6.92
CA VAL A 55 8.82 -15.66 7.60
C VAL A 55 8.23 -15.39 8.98
N PRO A 56 8.97 -15.67 10.06
CA PRO A 56 8.53 -15.28 11.39
C PRO A 56 8.78 -13.79 11.62
N PHE A 57 7.78 -13.10 12.17
CA PHE A 57 7.89 -11.70 12.58
C PHE A 57 8.13 -11.62 14.10
N GLY A 58 9.14 -10.85 14.51
CA GLY A 58 9.45 -10.63 15.92
C GLY A 58 10.19 -9.31 16.12
N ILE A 59 10.00 -8.70 17.30
CA ILE A 59 10.68 -7.44 17.65
C ILE A 59 12.19 -7.67 17.86
N ARG A 60 12.57 -8.85 18.37
CA ARG A 60 13.96 -9.23 18.65
C ARG A 60 14.29 -10.52 17.93
N SER A 61 15.55 -10.70 17.53
CA SER A 61 16.02 -11.98 16.98
C SER A 61 15.84 -13.13 17.98
N SER A 62 16.03 -12.84 19.28
CA SER A 62 15.81 -13.79 20.37
C SER A 62 14.34 -14.17 20.59
N SER A 63 13.39 -13.46 19.99
CA SER A 63 11.96 -13.75 20.10
C SER A 63 11.42 -14.50 18.88
N LEU A 64 12.28 -14.99 17.98
CA LEU A 64 11.89 -15.77 16.81
C LEU A 64 11.79 -17.26 17.16
N PRO A 65 11.05 -18.07 16.39
CA PRO A 65 10.96 -19.50 16.65
C PRO A 65 12.31 -20.20 16.42
N GLU A 66 12.53 -21.29 17.14
CA GLU A 66 13.72 -22.15 17.00
C GLU A 66 13.61 -23.12 15.81
N TYR A 67 12.43 -23.27 15.21
CA TYR A 67 12.21 -24.16 14.07
C TYR A 67 12.44 -23.45 12.73
N ASP A 68 12.98 -24.20 11.77
CA ASP A 68 13.24 -23.74 10.40
C ASP A 68 12.28 -24.32 9.37
N ASN A 69 11.43 -25.26 9.78
CA ASN A 69 10.53 -25.98 8.89
C ASN A 69 9.14 -26.08 9.50
N LEU A 70 8.12 -25.85 8.67
CA LEU A 70 6.75 -26.21 8.95
C LEU A 70 6.42 -27.45 8.12
N GLY A 71 5.84 -28.45 8.77
CA GLY A 71 5.41 -29.66 8.08
C GLY A 71 3.91 -29.62 7.86
N VAL A 72 3.46 -29.67 6.62
CA VAL A 72 2.04 -29.62 6.26
C VAL A 72 1.59 -31.02 5.79
N GLY A 73 0.50 -31.51 6.37
CA GLY A 73 -0.05 -32.85 6.09
C GLY A 73 -0.09 -33.75 7.32
N SER A 74 -0.68 -34.94 7.16
CA SER A 74 -0.82 -35.92 8.24
C SER A 74 0.55 -36.48 8.64
N GLU A 75 0.74 -36.67 9.95
CA GLU A 75 1.99 -37.21 10.54
C GLU A 75 2.36 -38.61 10.01
N ASN A 76 1.38 -39.33 9.45
CA ASN A 76 1.51 -40.71 8.96
C ASN A 76 1.68 -40.84 7.45
N GLN A 77 1.79 -39.73 6.69
CA GLN A 77 2.04 -39.78 5.26
C GLN A 77 3.55 -39.67 4.97
N GLU A 78 4.08 -40.60 4.17
CA GLU A 78 5.48 -40.59 3.69
C GLU A 78 5.83 -39.32 2.89
N ASN A 79 4.82 -38.53 2.48
CA ASN A 79 4.95 -37.35 1.63
C ASN A 79 4.54 -36.04 2.34
N ARG A 80 4.99 -35.85 3.58
CA ARG A 80 4.75 -34.59 4.31
C ARG A 80 5.41 -33.42 3.59
N LEU A 81 4.63 -32.39 3.27
CA LEU A 81 5.12 -31.21 2.57
C LEU A 81 5.88 -30.33 3.57
N VAL A 82 7.07 -29.87 3.19
CA VAL A 82 7.93 -29.06 4.06
C VAL A 82 8.02 -27.64 3.52
N VAL A 83 7.47 -26.70 4.28
CA VAL A 83 7.59 -25.26 4.00
C VAL A 83 8.78 -24.72 4.78
N LYS A 84 9.76 -24.16 4.05
CA LYS A 84 11.03 -23.70 4.62
C LYS A 84 10.92 -22.28 5.15
N ARG A 85 11.64 -22.01 6.24
CA ARG A 85 11.85 -20.67 6.77
C ARG A 85 12.76 -19.90 5.83
N VAL A 86 12.41 -18.64 5.59
CA VAL A 86 13.34 -17.66 5.03
C VAL A 86 13.43 -16.46 5.98
N ASN A 87 14.63 -15.89 6.10
CA ASN A 87 14.84 -14.73 6.96
C ASN A 87 14.49 -13.41 6.27
N ASN A 88 14.46 -13.42 4.94
CA ASN A 88 14.10 -12.28 4.12
C ASN A 88 13.26 -12.78 2.94
N ILE A 89 12.05 -12.27 2.78
CA ILE A 89 11.36 -12.30 1.50
C ILE A 89 11.69 -10.98 0.82
N ILE A 90 12.36 -11.04 -0.32
CA ILE A 90 12.44 -9.90 -1.21
C ILE A 90 11.05 -9.79 -1.84
N TYR A 91 10.18 -9.02 -1.21
CA TYR A 91 9.12 -8.39 -1.99
C TYR A 91 9.85 -7.59 -3.06
N HIS A 92 9.42 -7.69 -4.32
CA HIS A 92 9.95 -6.91 -5.45
C HIS A 92 9.76 -5.37 -5.28
N GLY A 93 9.65 -4.87 -4.05
CA GLY A 93 9.80 -3.50 -3.60
C GLY A 93 10.82 -3.40 -2.45
N VAL A 94 12.11 -3.35 -2.81
CA VAL A 94 13.17 -2.57 -2.15
C VAL A 94 13.47 -2.87 -0.67
N LEU A 95 14.42 -3.78 -0.41
CA LEU A 95 15.42 -3.57 0.65
C LEU A 95 16.77 -4.13 0.16
N PRO A 96 17.70 -3.30 -0.34
CA PRO A 96 19.09 -3.74 -0.49
C PRO A 96 19.63 -4.15 0.89
N ASN A 97 20.54 -5.13 0.93
CA ASN A 97 21.25 -5.65 2.10
C ASN A 97 21.78 -4.51 3.01
N LYS A 98 20.93 -4.03 3.92
CA LYS A 98 21.17 -2.88 4.80
C LYS A 98 20.66 -3.23 6.19
N ASN A 99 21.32 -2.64 7.20
CA ASN A 99 20.94 -2.78 8.60
C ASN A 99 19.46 -2.40 8.80
N MET A 100 18.75 -3.09 9.70
CA MET A 100 17.35 -2.80 10.06
C MET A 100 17.12 -1.34 10.50
N ARG A 101 18.15 -0.65 11.03
CA ARG A 101 18.08 0.78 11.41
C ARG A 101 18.38 1.75 10.27
N PHE A 102 18.58 1.25 9.05
CA PHE A 102 18.91 2.10 7.92
C PHE A 102 17.71 3.01 7.59
N PRO A 103 17.92 4.33 7.37
CA PRO A 103 16.82 5.26 7.16
C PRO A 103 15.97 4.88 5.95
N THR A 104 14.67 4.66 6.17
CA THR A 104 13.70 4.29 5.12
C THR A 104 13.67 5.31 3.99
N ASP A 105 13.88 6.57 4.32
CA ASP A 105 13.92 7.70 3.39
C ASP A 105 14.99 7.52 2.30
N GLN A 106 16.18 7.11 2.74
CA GLN A 106 17.30 6.84 1.84
C GLN A 106 17.08 5.56 1.03
N LEU A 107 16.26 4.61 1.53
CA LEU A 107 15.90 3.41 0.77
C LEU A 107 15.00 3.76 -0.41
N TYR A 108 13.95 4.55 -0.18
CA TYR A 108 13.05 5.02 -1.23
C TYR A 108 13.79 5.84 -2.29
N GLU A 109 14.67 6.75 -1.86
CA GLU A 109 15.48 7.58 -2.77
C GLU A 109 16.43 6.73 -3.64
N LYS A 110 17.19 5.81 -3.02
CA LYS A 110 18.12 4.94 -3.77
C LYS A 110 17.41 4.04 -4.76
N ALA A 111 16.24 3.55 -4.40
CA ALA A 111 15.45 2.70 -5.28
C ALA A 111 14.59 3.46 -6.30
N LYS A 112 14.59 4.80 -6.26
CA LYS A 112 13.82 5.65 -7.18
C LYS A 112 12.33 5.29 -7.20
N VAL A 113 11.81 4.94 -6.03
CA VAL A 113 10.40 4.61 -5.81
C VAL A 113 9.73 5.68 -4.96
N LEU A 114 8.40 5.71 -5.00
CA LEU A 114 7.62 6.62 -4.17
C LEU A 114 7.65 6.15 -2.71
N ASP A 115 7.80 7.09 -1.78
CA ASP A 115 7.59 6.79 -0.36
C ASP A 115 6.10 6.65 -0.03
N ILE A 116 5.80 6.21 1.20
CA ILE A 116 4.43 5.96 1.67
C ILE A 116 3.54 7.22 1.57
N ARG A 117 4.10 8.40 1.87
CA ARG A 117 3.36 9.67 1.82
C ARG A 117 3.08 10.06 0.38
N GLN A 118 4.08 9.94 -0.48
CA GLN A 118 3.95 10.17 -1.91
C GLN A 118 2.92 9.23 -2.54
N MET A 119 2.94 7.94 -2.18
CA MET A 119 1.92 6.98 -2.61
C MET A 119 0.52 7.40 -2.14
N TYR A 120 0.39 7.83 -0.89
CA TYR A 120 -0.88 8.33 -0.35
C TYR A 120 -1.42 9.52 -1.14
N TYR A 121 -0.61 10.56 -1.37
CA TYR A 121 -1.04 11.73 -2.16
C TYR A 121 -1.32 11.40 -3.62
N LEU A 122 -0.53 10.51 -4.22
CA LEU A 122 -0.78 10.04 -5.58
C LEU A 122 -2.15 9.36 -5.68
N ASN A 123 -2.50 8.53 -4.70
CA ASN A 123 -3.80 7.87 -4.65
C ASN A 123 -4.95 8.87 -4.46
N LEU A 124 -4.80 9.87 -3.57
CA LEU A 124 -5.81 10.93 -3.41
C LEU A 124 -6.03 11.72 -4.70
N ALA A 125 -4.95 12.06 -5.41
CA ALA A 125 -5.05 12.79 -6.68
C ALA A 125 -5.71 11.95 -7.78
N ILE A 126 -5.43 10.64 -7.81
CA ILE A 126 -6.07 9.69 -8.72
C ILE A 126 -7.56 9.53 -8.40
N ASP A 127 -7.92 9.51 -7.11
CA ASP A 127 -9.29 9.38 -6.65
C ASP A 127 -10.16 10.53 -7.16
N VAL A 128 -9.68 11.78 -7.17
CA VAL A 128 -10.46 12.89 -7.75
C VAL A 128 -10.86 12.61 -9.19
N ILE A 129 -9.94 12.09 -9.98
CA ILE A 129 -10.17 11.81 -11.40
C ILE A 129 -11.12 10.61 -11.56
N ARG A 130 -10.98 9.58 -10.73
CA ARG A 130 -11.81 8.36 -10.77
C ARG A 130 -13.25 8.63 -10.39
N TRP A 131 -13.47 9.45 -9.36
CA TRP A 131 -14.78 9.70 -8.76
C TRP A 131 -15.39 11.02 -9.25
N GLY A 132 -14.80 11.65 -10.28
CA GLY A 132 -15.30 12.89 -10.88
C GLY A 132 -15.34 14.11 -9.96
N GLY A 133 -14.81 13.99 -8.74
CA GLY A 133 -15.01 14.97 -7.68
C GLY A 133 -16.47 15.10 -7.25
N GLU A 134 -17.30 14.07 -7.39
CA GLU A 134 -18.73 14.12 -7.01
C GLU A 134 -18.94 14.44 -5.52
N GLU A 135 -18.06 13.94 -4.64
CA GLU A 135 -18.07 14.27 -3.21
C GLU A 135 -17.58 15.70 -2.90
N LEU A 136 -17.02 16.40 -3.90
CA LEU A 136 -16.41 17.71 -3.73
C LEU A 136 -17.30 18.81 -4.30
N LYS A 137 -17.67 19.76 -3.45
CA LYS A 137 -18.37 20.97 -3.90
C LYS A 137 -17.43 21.79 -4.79
N LYS A 138 -17.80 21.96 -6.05
CA LYS A 138 -17.10 22.86 -6.97
C LYS A 138 -17.37 24.30 -6.59
N ILE A 139 -16.36 25.15 -6.75
CA ILE A 139 -16.52 26.59 -6.60
C ILE A 139 -17.01 27.12 -7.95
N ASP A 140 -18.22 27.67 -7.97
CA ASP A 140 -18.75 28.41 -9.11
C ASP A 140 -18.64 29.90 -8.79
N HIS A 141 -17.67 30.57 -9.39
CA HIS A 141 -17.50 32.02 -9.27
C HIS A 141 -17.51 32.62 -10.67
N ASN A 142 -18.37 33.63 -10.86
CA ASN A 142 -18.54 34.32 -12.14
C ASN A 142 -17.44 35.39 -12.39
N TYR A 143 -16.36 35.37 -11.60
CA TYR A 143 -15.24 36.31 -11.69
C TYR A 143 -13.92 35.58 -11.44
N GLN A 144 -12.84 36.06 -12.06
CA GLN A 144 -11.53 35.45 -11.92
C GLN A 144 -10.93 35.74 -10.54
N THR A 145 -10.71 34.71 -9.74
CA THR A 145 -9.93 34.80 -8.51
C THR A 145 -8.46 34.46 -8.79
N HIS A 146 -7.54 35.13 -8.09
CA HIS A 146 -6.09 34.86 -8.20
C HIS A 146 -5.69 33.41 -7.85
N LYS A 147 -6.54 32.70 -7.09
CA LYS A 147 -6.39 31.27 -6.77
C LYS A 147 -7.48 30.48 -7.49
N ASN A 148 -7.16 29.93 -8.66
CA ASN A 148 -8.04 29.01 -9.40
C ASN A 148 -8.09 27.64 -8.70
N CYS A 149 -8.87 27.59 -7.61
CA CYS A 149 -9.14 26.40 -6.82
C CYS A 149 -10.45 25.76 -7.28
N PRO A 150 -10.41 24.64 -8.03
CA PRO A 150 -11.62 24.03 -8.58
C PRO A 150 -12.58 23.47 -7.52
N PHE A 151 -12.09 23.13 -6.33
CA PHE A 151 -12.89 22.54 -5.26
C PHE A 151 -12.88 23.37 -3.99
N LEU A 152 -14.03 23.44 -3.31
CA LEU A 152 -14.17 24.05 -1.99
C LEU A 152 -13.52 23.15 -0.95
N ILE A 153 -12.59 23.71 -0.17
CA ILE A 153 -12.01 23.03 0.98
C ILE A 153 -12.96 23.25 2.17
N PRO A 154 -13.47 22.18 2.81
CA PRO A 154 -14.31 22.33 4.01
C PRO A 154 -13.55 23.07 5.11
N ARG A 155 -14.20 24.02 5.79
CA ARG A 155 -13.66 24.62 7.01
C ARG A 155 -13.74 23.60 8.13
N ILE A 156 -12.59 23.16 8.61
CA ILE A 156 -12.46 22.15 9.66
C ILE A 156 -11.59 22.75 10.76
N THR A 157 -12.02 22.61 12.00
CA THR A 157 -11.26 23.06 13.18
C THR A 157 -10.55 21.89 13.88
N SER A 158 -11.04 20.66 13.69
CA SER A 158 -10.48 19.49 14.35
C SER A 158 -9.34 18.84 13.56
N SER A 159 -8.31 18.39 14.28
CA SER A 159 -7.17 17.65 13.70
C SER A 159 -7.59 16.33 13.02
N LYS A 160 -8.64 15.68 13.53
CA LYS A 160 -9.23 14.48 12.90
C LYS A 160 -9.88 14.81 11.56
N GLY A 161 -10.61 15.92 11.49
CA GLY A 161 -11.25 16.33 10.24
C GLY A 161 -10.23 16.72 9.16
N HIS A 162 -9.08 17.30 9.53
CA HIS A 162 -7.99 17.57 8.58
C HIS A 162 -7.38 16.31 7.95
N LYS A 163 -7.65 15.13 8.53
CA LYS A 163 -7.24 13.83 7.98
C LYS A 163 -8.39 13.14 7.24
N SER A 164 -9.57 13.75 7.19
CA SER A 164 -10.71 13.19 6.46
C SER A 164 -10.43 13.17 4.96
N ARG A 165 -10.99 12.15 4.29
CA ARG A 165 -10.83 11.97 2.85
C ARG A 165 -11.32 13.20 2.08
N SER A 166 -12.52 13.69 2.37
CA SER A 166 -13.12 14.84 1.67
C SER A 166 -12.25 16.10 1.76
N TYR A 167 -11.65 16.37 2.91
CA TYR A 167 -10.71 17.48 3.08
C TYR A 167 -9.41 17.27 2.29
N MET A 168 -8.77 16.10 2.48
CA MET A 168 -7.46 15.83 1.89
C MET A 168 -7.50 15.74 0.37
N VAL A 169 -8.55 15.14 -0.18
CA VAL A 169 -8.76 15.02 -1.62
C VAL A 169 -8.89 16.42 -2.27
N ALA A 170 -9.74 17.29 -1.72
CA ALA A 170 -9.89 18.66 -2.22
C ALA A 170 -8.58 19.45 -2.15
N ARG A 171 -7.90 19.36 -0.99
CA ARG A 171 -6.65 20.07 -0.72
C ARG A 171 -5.53 19.64 -1.67
N VAL A 172 -5.32 18.34 -1.82
CA VAL A 172 -4.28 17.77 -2.69
C VAL A 172 -4.53 18.14 -4.14
N PHE A 173 -5.77 18.07 -4.63
CA PHE A 173 -6.04 18.42 -6.01
C PHE A 173 -5.86 19.91 -6.28
N ASN A 174 -6.27 20.77 -5.34
CA ASN A 174 -6.10 22.21 -5.46
C ASN A 174 -4.61 22.62 -5.47
N SER A 175 -3.73 21.89 -4.78
CA SER A 175 -2.29 22.15 -4.80
C SER A 175 -1.56 21.63 -6.05
N LEU A 176 -2.22 20.84 -6.91
CA LEU A 176 -1.63 20.37 -8.16
C LEU A 176 -1.36 21.53 -9.14
N LEU A 177 -0.27 21.39 -9.91
CA LEU A 177 0.04 22.26 -11.04
C LEU A 177 -1.04 22.19 -12.12
N GLY A 178 -1.28 23.31 -12.80
CA GLY A 178 -2.34 23.43 -13.79
C GLY A 178 -2.26 22.43 -14.96
N ASP A 179 -1.05 21.97 -15.32
CA ASP A 179 -0.87 20.94 -16.35
C ASP A 179 -1.30 19.54 -15.89
N LEU A 180 -1.21 19.26 -14.58
CA LEU A 180 -1.66 18.01 -13.98
C LEU A 180 -3.18 18.01 -13.75
N LYS A 181 -3.77 19.16 -13.39
CA LYS A 181 -5.22 19.33 -13.23
C LYS A 181 -6.03 19.05 -14.50
N LYS A 182 -5.41 19.24 -15.68
CA LYS A 182 -6.04 18.99 -17.00
C LYS A 182 -6.08 17.51 -17.40
N ILE A 183 -5.45 16.62 -16.62
CA ILE A 183 -5.37 15.21 -16.97
C ILE A 183 -6.65 14.49 -16.55
N VAL A 184 -7.36 13.94 -17.52
CA VAL A 184 -8.64 13.24 -17.30
C VAL A 184 -8.46 11.73 -17.08
N HIS A 185 -7.33 11.15 -17.49
CA HIS A 185 -7.12 9.70 -17.38
C HIS A 185 -6.28 9.32 -16.14
N PRO A 186 -6.79 8.45 -15.24
CA PRO A 186 -6.08 8.02 -14.03
C PRO A 186 -4.69 7.47 -14.29
N THR A 187 -4.52 6.64 -15.32
CA THR A 187 -3.23 6.01 -15.66
C THR A 187 -2.20 7.04 -16.13
N LYS A 188 -2.63 8.05 -16.90
CA LYS A 188 -1.76 9.15 -17.36
C LYS A 188 -1.36 10.04 -16.18
N MET A 189 -2.30 10.32 -15.27
CA MET A 189 -2.03 11.08 -14.06
C MET A 189 -1.02 10.34 -13.17
N LYS A 190 -1.26 9.06 -12.90
CA LYS A 190 -0.37 8.20 -12.10
C LYS A 190 1.07 8.25 -12.62
N LYS A 191 1.25 8.09 -13.93
CA LYS A 191 2.57 8.09 -14.57
C LYS A 191 3.27 9.45 -14.46
N ARG A 192 2.55 10.54 -14.77
CA ARG A 192 3.14 11.89 -14.84
C ARG A 192 3.40 12.49 -13.46
N LEU A 193 2.43 12.37 -12.55
CA LEU A 193 2.59 12.81 -11.16
C LEU A 193 3.63 11.95 -10.43
N GLY A 194 3.58 10.62 -10.58
CA GLY A 194 4.58 9.72 -9.97
C GLY A 194 6.01 10.04 -10.41
N LYS A 195 6.25 10.26 -11.71
CA LYS A 195 7.58 10.66 -12.21
C LYS A 195 8.05 11.99 -11.61
N ARG A 196 7.15 12.97 -11.48
CA ARG A 196 7.47 14.25 -10.85
C ARG A 196 7.78 14.12 -9.37
N MET A 197 7.00 13.33 -8.63
CA MET A 197 7.19 13.11 -7.20
C MET A 197 8.52 12.43 -6.89
N ILE A 198 8.97 11.49 -7.74
CA ILE A 198 10.30 10.86 -7.60
C ILE A 198 11.42 11.89 -7.87
N SER A 199 11.22 12.82 -8.82
CA SER A 199 12.21 13.87 -9.12
C SER A 199 12.24 15.02 -8.11
N SER A 200 11.14 15.27 -7.40
CA SER A 200 11.07 16.28 -6.35
C SER A 200 11.56 15.69 -5.02
N LYS A 201 12.51 16.34 -4.36
CA LYS A 201 12.82 16.01 -2.96
C LYS A 201 11.55 16.19 -2.10
N ARG A 202 11.44 15.42 -1.02
CA ARG A 202 10.28 15.38 -0.11
C ARG A 202 9.69 16.73 0.27
N SER A 203 10.55 17.75 0.41
CA SER A 203 10.13 19.08 0.85
C SER A 203 9.11 19.74 -0.07
N ILE A 204 8.99 19.35 -1.34
CA ILE A 204 8.00 19.97 -2.24
C ILE A 204 6.56 19.63 -1.82
N LEU A 205 6.27 18.40 -1.38
CA LEU A 205 4.92 18.04 -0.93
C LEU A 205 4.62 18.58 0.47
N GLU A 206 5.63 18.67 1.33
CA GLU A 206 5.55 19.34 2.64
C GLU A 206 5.34 20.86 2.44
N VAL A 207 6.08 21.51 1.54
CA VAL A 207 5.86 22.93 1.18
C VAL A 207 4.48 23.16 0.57
N TYR A 208 3.88 22.20 -0.14
CA TYR A 208 2.51 22.35 -0.67
C TYR A 208 1.39 22.04 0.34
N LEU A 209 1.70 21.46 1.51
CA LEU A 209 0.72 20.98 2.49
C LEU A 209 0.95 21.49 3.92
N GLU A 210 2.08 22.13 4.18
CA GLU A 210 2.42 22.77 5.46
C GLU A 210 2.53 24.30 5.33
N SER A 211 2.50 24.86 4.11
CA SER A 211 2.42 26.30 3.87
C SER A 211 1.01 26.86 4.09
N ASP A 212 0.48 26.69 5.30
CA ASP A 212 -0.51 27.55 5.97
C ASP A 212 -0.83 26.91 7.34
N ILE A 213 0.10 27.03 8.29
CA ILE A 213 -0.21 26.99 9.73
C ILE A 213 -0.61 28.40 10.22
N ASP A 214 -0.40 29.45 9.43
CA ASP A 214 -0.93 30.78 9.72
C ASP A 214 -2.31 30.97 9.09
N ILE A 215 -3.34 30.51 9.82
CA ILE A 215 -4.66 31.10 9.68
C ILE A 215 -4.55 32.50 10.32
N PRO A 216 -4.76 33.61 9.59
CA PRO A 216 -4.97 34.89 10.25
C PRO A 216 -6.22 34.72 11.11
N HIS A 217 -6.04 34.79 12.43
CA HIS A 217 -7.10 35.20 13.33
C HIS A 217 -7.45 36.63 12.92
N ASP A 218 -8.41 36.77 12.00
CA ASP A 218 -9.34 37.89 11.87
C ASP A 218 -9.94 37.90 10.45
N LEU A 219 -11.27 37.67 10.40
CA LEU A 219 -12.32 38.12 9.46
C LEU A 219 -13.45 37.09 9.34
#